data_AF-A0A8J6ZHL9-F1
#
_entry.id   AF-A0A8J6ZHL9-F1
#
_cell.length_a   1.000
_cell.length_b   1.000
_cell.length_c   1.000
_cell.angle_alpha   90.00
_cell.angle_beta   90.00
_cell.angle_gamma   90.00
#
_symmetry.space_group_name_H-M   'P 1'
#
loop_
_entity.id
_entity.type
_entity.pdbx_description
1 polymer ?
#
loop_
_entity_poly.entity_id
_entity_poly.type
_entity_poly.pdbx_seq_one_letter_code
_entity_poly.pdbx_strand_id
1 'polypeptide(L)'
;MLTLEREETSALDYNNLNTSIQETFTAIDRFEWQAVDEILQMREQQLYLQAGYKNFEEYCQRELYAWGGYRRINQLLGAKKVIDAVGELGGHIKNERQARPLLRLVKEPEKLKQAVVIALKDNPSPGESDFAAAANIVVPQLPRKKQSIQEPMVPKIEEPVVPQKAIVTVSQESHPRYGDSGVIEADAPNHWQQIVTFADGERLLINNADLDAPSVPFFRERNYPPEYTEAIAAIEEQHKQELERLEQELRIGLQTEATAKAEEQVQEQIQSLQQLFKQQKEENIQLQQRLSEMEGLRKLETENQQLKQRIQDLENAVEQRPSQQWGNTMTQQATKVLNKQVKQALEKTIDLRSLAQEPPKENAQECLRLMGMALKNLASAMNNTQALEAAAIILGSEPTPSAIAYRAEQLSMLPQAVSDIRAVLAKPGCNWQDYWAVAQEYEVIKHDYWAELTTQETELITALQNASLQPRTIGVGSIVAHADPYRTLYVERGEVVEDLGEELIVAWDHWRNESKKTDRYFRDELRFWQPQ
;
A
#
# COMPACT_ATOMS: atom_id res chain seq x y z
N MET A 1 -16.54 19.90 50.14
CA MET A 1 -16.48 20.88 49.03
C MET A 1 -15.09 20.77 48.42
N LEU A 2 -15.02 20.90 47.08
CA LEU A 2 -13.92 20.59 46.16
C LEU A 2 -13.98 19.17 45.58
N THR A 3 -14.83 19.09 44.56
CA THR A 3 -14.99 18.06 43.53
C THR A 3 -13.72 17.94 42.68
N LEU A 4 -13.16 16.73 42.59
CA LEU A 4 -12.16 16.38 41.58
C LEU A 4 -12.83 15.45 40.55
N GLU A 5 -12.76 15.90 39.32
CA GLU A 5 -13.44 15.41 38.13
C GLU A 5 -13.00 13.99 37.78
N ARG A 6 -13.98 13.16 37.41
CA ARG A 6 -13.73 11.89 36.72
C ARG A 6 -13.11 12.22 35.37
N GLU A 7 -11.94 11.67 35.08
CA GLU A 7 -11.49 11.53 33.70
C GLU A 7 -12.48 10.60 32.98
N GLU A 8 -13.43 11.23 32.29
CA GLU A 8 -14.24 10.58 31.26
C GLU A 8 -13.28 10.16 30.15
N THR A 9 -13.12 8.85 29.96
CA THR A 9 -12.61 8.31 28.71
C THR A 9 -13.57 8.76 27.61
N SER A 10 -13.23 9.87 26.95
CA SER A 10 -13.96 10.41 25.83
C SER A 10 -14.07 9.32 24.77
N ALA A 11 -15.30 8.94 24.44
CA ALA A 11 -15.57 8.12 23.27
C ALA A 11 -14.85 8.79 22.08
N LEU A 12 -14.07 8.01 21.32
CA LEU A 12 -13.41 8.49 20.10
C LEU A 12 -14.44 9.27 19.27
N ASP A 13 -14.26 10.59 19.21
CA ASP A 13 -15.17 11.47 18.50
C ASP A 13 -14.90 11.30 17.02
N TYR A 14 -15.65 10.39 16.39
CA TYR A 14 -15.54 10.08 14.96
C TYR A 14 -15.66 11.32 14.08
N ASN A 15 -16.28 12.41 14.57
CA ASN A 15 -16.31 13.68 13.85
C ASN A 15 -14.92 14.32 13.78
N ASN A 16 -14.12 14.28 14.85
CA ASN A 16 -12.75 14.79 14.84
C ASN A 16 -11.85 13.93 13.93
N LEU A 17 -12.04 12.61 13.94
CA LEU A 17 -11.30 11.71 13.06
C LEU A 17 -11.67 11.93 11.58
N ASN A 18 -12.96 12.10 11.27
CA ASN A 18 -13.44 12.39 9.92
C ASN A 18 -12.99 13.78 9.45
N THR A 19 -12.94 14.77 10.33
CA THR A 19 -12.41 16.11 10.02
C THR A 19 -10.91 16.05 9.73
N SER A 20 -10.14 15.33 10.55
CA SER A 20 -8.71 15.09 10.32
C SER A 20 -8.45 14.35 9.00
N ILE A 21 -9.26 13.34 8.67
CA ILE A 21 -9.19 12.62 7.39
C ILE A 21 -9.49 13.57 6.21
N GLN A 22 -10.55 14.38 6.30
CA GLN A 22 -10.86 15.37 5.27
C GLN A 22 -9.73 16.39 5.10
N GLU A 23 -9.15 16.87 6.21
CA GLU A 23 -7.99 17.76 6.18
C GLU A 23 -6.79 17.11 5.47
N THR A 24 -6.50 15.83 5.76
CA THR A 24 -5.41 15.11 5.06
C THR A 24 -5.67 14.96 3.56
N PHE A 25 -6.89 14.62 3.13
CA PHE A 25 -7.21 14.55 1.70
C PHE A 25 -7.11 15.91 1.03
N THR A 26 -7.58 16.98 1.68
CA THR A 26 -7.43 18.33 1.11
C THR A 26 -5.96 18.78 1.05
N ALA A 27 -5.11 18.32 1.98
CA ALA A 27 -3.68 18.57 1.92
C ALA A 27 -3.03 17.83 0.74
N ILE A 28 -3.40 16.57 0.52
CA ILE A 28 -2.95 15.78 -0.63
C ILE A 28 -3.37 16.43 -1.94
N ASP A 29 -4.64 16.86 -2.07
CA ASP A 29 -5.12 17.55 -3.28
C ASP A 29 -4.33 18.85 -3.54
N ARG A 30 -3.98 19.60 -2.48
CA ARG A 30 -3.11 20.80 -2.60
C ARG A 30 -1.70 20.45 -3.08
N PHE A 31 -1.10 19.39 -2.55
CA PHE A 31 0.22 18.92 -2.99
C PHE A 31 0.20 18.46 -4.45
N GLU A 32 -0.86 17.78 -4.91
CA GLU A 32 -1.00 17.42 -6.33
C GLU A 32 -1.02 18.66 -7.21
N TRP A 33 -1.74 19.71 -6.84
CA TRP A 33 -1.77 20.96 -7.62
C TRP A 33 -0.43 21.69 -7.63
N GLN A 34 0.31 21.69 -6.53
CA GLN A 34 1.67 22.23 -6.45
C GLN A 34 2.65 21.45 -7.34
N ALA A 35 2.59 20.12 -7.34
CA ALA A 35 3.42 19.31 -8.23
C ALA A 35 3.08 19.57 -9.72
N VAL A 36 1.81 19.77 -10.05
CA VAL A 36 1.37 20.12 -11.41
C VAL A 36 1.87 21.53 -11.80
N ASP A 37 1.97 22.47 -10.86
CA ASP A 37 2.65 23.78 -11.04
C ASP A 37 4.09 23.62 -11.50
N GLU A 38 4.87 22.82 -10.79
CA GLU A 38 6.28 22.59 -11.09
C GLU A 38 6.47 21.90 -12.44
N ILE A 39 5.62 20.91 -12.76
CA ILE A 39 5.64 20.23 -14.05
C ILE A 39 5.29 21.20 -15.19
N LEU A 40 4.33 22.10 -14.97
CA LEU A 40 3.96 23.12 -15.95
C LEU A 40 5.10 24.11 -16.18
N GLN A 41 5.73 24.60 -15.11
CA GLN A 41 6.90 25.49 -15.22
C GLN A 41 8.05 24.79 -15.94
N MET A 42 8.33 23.53 -15.63
CA MET A 42 9.37 22.75 -16.31
C MET A 42 9.05 22.55 -17.80
N ARG A 43 7.77 22.37 -18.16
CA ARG A 43 7.34 22.31 -19.56
C ARG A 43 7.55 23.64 -20.28
N GLU A 44 7.19 24.76 -19.65
CA GLU A 44 7.28 26.10 -20.22
C GLU A 44 8.73 26.56 -20.37
N GLN A 45 9.57 26.28 -19.37
CA GLN A 45 11.01 26.59 -19.36
C GLN A 45 11.84 25.57 -20.15
N GLN A 46 11.20 24.53 -20.70
CA GLN A 46 11.83 23.47 -21.49
C GLN A 46 13.00 22.76 -20.77
N LEU A 47 12.97 22.64 -19.44
CA LEU A 47 14.07 22.03 -18.68
C LEU A 47 14.27 20.55 -19.01
N TYR A 48 13.24 19.87 -19.51
CA TYR A 48 13.36 18.50 -20.02
C TYR A 48 14.34 18.37 -21.19
N LEU A 49 14.57 19.43 -21.97
CA LEU A 49 15.61 19.45 -23.01
C LEU A 49 17.01 19.50 -22.39
N GLN A 50 17.17 20.23 -21.28
CA GLN A 50 18.44 20.33 -20.55
C GLN A 50 18.81 19.00 -19.88
N ALA A 51 17.81 18.21 -19.48
CA ALA A 51 17.96 16.86 -18.95
C ALA A 51 18.15 15.78 -20.04
N GLY A 52 18.15 16.15 -21.33
CA GLY A 52 18.47 15.24 -22.44
C GLY A 52 17.29 14.52 -23.08
N TYR A 53 16.03 14.86 -22.75
CA TYR A 53 14.85 14.27 -23.39
C TYR A 53 14.49 15.01 -24.68
N LYS A 54 13.99 14.30 -25.70
CA LYS A 54 13.69 14.90 -27.01
C LYS A 54 12.42 15.76 -27.00
N ASN A 55 11.44 15.37 -26.18
CA ASN A 55 10.20 16.11 -26.01
C ASN A 55 9.61 15.85 -24.62
N PHE A 56 8.65 16.69 -24.22
CA PHE A 56 8.00 16.61 -22.91
C PHE A 56 7.25 15.28 -22.70
N GLU A 57 6.74 14.67 -23.78
CA GLU A 57 6.05 13.37 -23.73
C GLU A 57 7.02 12.25 -23.32
N GLU A 58 8.22 12.21 -23.91
CA GLU A 58 9.28 11.25 -23.57
C GLU A 58 9.74 11.42 -22.12
N TYR A 59 9.91 12.66 -21.65
CA TYR A 59 10.19 12.95 -20.25
C TYR A 59 9.09 12.38 -19.33
N CYS A 60 7.83 12.70 -19.60
CA CYS A 60 6.70 12.23 -18.80
C CYS A 60 6.59 10.71 -18.80
N GLN A 61 6.89 10.07 -19.93
CA GLN A 61 6.77 8.63 -20.08
C GLN A 61 7.93 7.86 -19.42
N ARG A 62 9.09 8.48 -19.23
CA ARG A 62 10.26 7.86 -18.57
C ARG A 62 10.31 8.17 -17.07
N GLU A 63 10.27 9.45 -16.69
CA GLU A 63 10.44 9.88 -15.29
C GLU A 63 9.14 9.78 -14.49
N LEU A 64 8.00 10.01 -15.13
CA LEU A 64 6.70 10.06 -14.48
C LEU A 64 5.81 8.87 -14.85
N TYR A 65 6.42 7.77 -15.30
CA TYR A 65 5.73 6.52 -15.61
C TYR A 65 4.92 5.98 -14.43
N ALA A 66 5.51 5.99 -13.23
CA ALA A 66 4.87 5.56 -11.99
C ALA A 66 3.59 6.38 -11.66
N TRP A 67 3.50 7.59 -12.18
CA TRP A 67 2.37 8.52 -12.01
C TRP A 67 1.38 8.48 -13.18
N GLY A 68 1.44 7.45 -14.04
CA GLY A 68 0.54 7.28 -15.19
C GLY A 68 1.03 7.95 -16.48
N GLY A 69 2.28 8.40 -16.49
CA GLY A 69 2.99 8.92 -17.67
C GLY A 69 2.35 10.17 -18.28
N TYR A 70 2.64 10.38 -19.56
CA TYR A 70 2.19 11.58 -20.27
C TYR A 70 0.67 11.77 -20.27
N ARG A 71 -0.09 10.66 -20.37
CA ARG A 71 -1.56 10.71 -20.42
C ARG A 71 -2.15 11.32 -19.15
N ARG A 72 -1.71 10.86 -17.97
CA ARG A 72 -2.23 11.35 -16.68
C ARG A 72 -1.82 12.79 -16.44
N ILE A 73 -0.57 13.14 -16.72
CA ILE A 73 -0.07 14.50 -16.56
C ILE A 73 -0.81 15.49 -17.47
N ASN A 74 -1.08 15.10 -18.71
CA ASN A 74 -1.82 15.97 -19.63
C ASN A 74 -3.27 16.19 -19.18
N GLN A 75 -3.89 15.23 -18.48
CA GLN A 75 -5.21 15.41 -17.86
C GLN A 75 -5.14 16.42 -16.70
N LEU A 76 -4.15 16.28 -15.82
CA LEU A 76 -3.94 17.20 -14.69
C LEU A 76 -3.64 18.63 -15.16
N LEU A 77 -2.76 18.78 -16.15
CA LEU A 77 -2.48 20.07 -16.79
C LEU A 77 -3.73 20.65 -17.47
N GLY A 78 -4.58 19.81 -18.05
CA GLY A 78 -5.87 20.24 -18.59
C GLY A 78 -6.81 20.75 -17.50
N ALA A 79 -6.97 20.00 -16.42
CA ALA A 79 -7.82 20.37 -15.29
C ALA A 79 -7.35 21.68 -14.63
N LYS A 80 -6.04 21.88 -14.53
CA LYS A 80 -5.47 23.14 -14.07
C LYS A 80 -5.88 24.33 -14.93
N LYS A 81 -5.80 24.18 -16.26
CA LYS A 81 -6.24 25.24 -17.19
C LYS A 81 -7.70 25.61 -17.01
N VAL A 82 -8.56 24.67 -16.59
CA VAL A 82 -9.95 24.97 -16.22
C VAL A 82 -9.97 25.87 -14.99
N ILE A 83 -9.27 25.48 -13.91
CA ILE A 83 -9.23 26.23 -12.65
C ILE A 83 -8.70 27.65 -12.88
N ASP A 84 -7.59 27.79 -13.60
CA ASP A 84 -6.98 29.08 -13.92
C ASP A 84 -7.91 29.95 -14.79
N ALA A 85 -8.63 29.35 -15.74
CA ALA A 85 -9.58 30.07 -16.59
C ALA A 85 -10.87 30.51 -15.86
N VAL A 86 -11.27 29.78 -14.81
CA VAL A 86 -12.42 30.13 -13.96
C VAL A 86 -12.07 31.31 -13.03
N GLY A 87 -10.83 31.41 -12.54
CA GLY A 87 -10.39 32.46 -11.62
C GLY A 87 -10.85 32.22 -10.18
N GLU A 88 -11.47 33.21 -9.53
CA GLU A 88 -11.89 33.15 -8.12
C GLU A 88 -12.85 31.99 -7.82
N LEU A 89 -13.70 31.61 -8.78
CA LEU A 89 -14.62 30.47 -8.65
C LEU A 89 -13.91 29.10 -8.82
N GLY A 90 -12.62 29.09 -9.16
CA GLY A 90 -11.81 27.89 -9.37
C GLY A 90 -11.59 27.11 -8.07
N GLY A 91 -11.62 27.77 -6.91
CA GLY A 91 -11.51 27.12 -5.59
C GLY A 91 -12.64 26.15 -5.26
N HIS A 92 -13.72 26.14 -6.05
CA HIS A 92 -14.83 25.18 -5.91
C HIS A 92 -14.60 23.87 -6.69
N ILE A 93 -13.60 23.83 -7.58
CA ILE A 93 -13.21 22.64 -8.33
C ILE A 93 -12.03 22.01 -7.59
N LYS A 94 -12.27 20.89 -6.91
CA LYS A 94 -11.26 20.25 -6.05
C LYS A 94 -10.36 19.30 -6.85
N ASN A 95 -10.96 18.51 -7.73
CA ASN A 95 -10.27 17.36 -8.36
C ASN A 95 -10.36 17.40 -9.90
N GLU A 96 -9.42 16.72 -10.58
CA GLU A 96 -9.38 16.59 -12.05
C GLU A 96 -10.70 16.09 -12.66
N ARG A 97 -11.38 15.16 -11.97
CA ARG A 97 -12.67 14.61 -12.41
C ARG A 97 -13.77 15.67 -12.50
N GLN A 98 -13.81 16.62 -11.57
CA GLN A 98 -14.77 17.74 -11.60
C GLN A 98 -14.44 18.75 -12.71
N ALA A 99 -13.15 18.93 -13.02
CA ALA A 99 -12.71 19.84 -14.09
C ALA A 99 -12.92 19.25 -15.49
N ARG A 100 -12.90 17.91 -15.62
CA ARG A 100 -12.91 17.21 -16.91
C ARG A 100 -14.11 17.55 -17.82
N PRO A 101 -15.36 17.63 -17.34
CA PRO A 101 -16.51 18.06 -18.16
C PRO A 101 -16.42 19.51 -18.66
N LEU A 102 -15.67 20.35 -17.94
CA LEU A 102 -15.49 21.78 -18.20
C LEU A 102 -14.33 22.08 -19.17
N LEU A 103 -13.44 21.13 -19.43
CA LEU A 103 -12.29 21.26 -20.34
C LEU A 103 -12.66 21.82 -21.73
N ARG A 104 -13.83 21.46 -22.25
CA ARG A 104 -14.32 21.96 -23.55
C ARG A 104 -14.67 23.44 -23.55
N LEU A 105 -15.00 24.00 -22.38
CA LEU A 105 -15.38 25.39 -22.18
C LEU A 105 -14.18 26.30 -21.86
N VAL A 106 -12.97 25.74 -21.72
CA VAL A 106 -11.74 26.52 -21.44
C VAL A 106 -11.46 27.57 -22.50
N LYS A 107 -11.87 27.32 -23.76
CA LYS A 107 -11.75 28.29 -24.86
C LYS A 107 -12.78 29.44 -24.78
N GLU A 108 -13.79 29.31 -23.92
CA GLU A 108 -14.91 30.24 -23.73
C GLU A 108 -15.10 30.56 -22.23
N PRO A 109 -14.24 31.40 -21.64
CA PRO A 109 -14.15 31.59 -20.19
C PRO A 109 -15.47 32.11 -19.56
N GLU A 110 -16.25 32.90 -20.29
CA GLU A 110 -17.55 33.39 -19.84
C GLU A 110 -18.58 32.25 -19.65
N LYS A 111 -18.61 31.29 -20.59
CA LYS A 111 -19.52 30.13 -20.51
C LYS A 111 -19.09 29.14 -19.44
N LEU A 112 -17.78 29.01 -19.26
CA LEU A 112 -17.17 28.23 -18.19
C LEU A 112 -17.52 28.78 -16.80
N LYS A 113 -17.42 30.10 -16.59
CA LYS A 113 -17.87 30.75 -15.34
C LYS A 113 -19.37 30.54 -15.11
N GLN A 114 -20.20 30.69 -16.14
CA GLN A 114 -21.64 30.42 -16.06
C GLN A 114 -21.94 28.97 -15.67
N ALA A 115 -21.23 27.99 -16.24
CA ALA A 115 -21.40 26.59 -15.88
C ALA A 115 -21.05 26.33 -14.40
N VAL A 116 -19.99 26.97 -13.88
CA VAL A 116 -19.61 26.84 -12.46
C VAL A 116 -20.66 27.49 -11.54
N VAL A 117 -21.18 28.67 -11.91
CA VAL A 117 -22.25 29.33 -11.14
C VAL A 117 -23.54 28.50 -11.14
N ILE A 118 -23.90 27.88 -12.26
CA ILE A 118 -25.07 27.00 -12.35
C ILE A 118 -24.88 25.77 -11.44
N ALA A 119 -23.70 25.15 -11.44
CA ALA A 119 -23.41 24.01 -10.57
C ALA A 119 -23.47 24.37 -9.08
N LEU A 120 -23.01 25.57 -8.70
CA LEU A 120 -23.01 26.05 -7.31
C LEU A 120 -24.39 26.50 -6.79
N LYS A 121 -25.31 26.85 -7.70
CA LYS A 121 -26.64 27.35 -7.33
C LYS A 121 -27.50 26.27 -6.66
N ASP A 122 -27.40 25.04 -7.16
CA ASP A 122 -28.24 23.92 -6.72
C ASP A 122 -27.54 23.06 -5.65
N ASN A 123 -26.21 23.14 -5.53
CA ASN A 123 -25.43 22.39 -4.56
C ASN A 123 -24.20 23.20 -4.06
N PRO A 124 -24.06 23.46 -2.74
CA PRO A 124 -22.90 24.18 -2.19
C PRO A 124 -21.58 23.38 -2.28
N SER A 125 -21.64 22.07 -2.54
CA SER A 125 -20.46 21.22 -2.80
C SER A 125 -20.70 20.35 -4.05
N PRO A 126 -20.60 20.93 -5.26
CA PRO A 126 -20.98 20.27 -6.50
C PRO A 126 -20.08 19.07 -6.85
N GLY A 127 -20.71 17.97 -7.27
CA GLY A 127 -20.03 16.77 -7.75
C GLY A 127 -19.67 16.82 -9.25
N GLU A 128 -19.04 15.76 -9.76
CA GLU A 128 -18.72 15.60 -11.19
C GLU A 128 -19.98 15.67 -12.08
N SER A 129 -21.07 15.04 -11.64
CA SER A 129 -22.37 15.05 -12.32
C SER A 129 -22.94 16.46 -12.47
N ASP A 130 -22.78 17.29 -11.44
CA ASP A 130 -23.37 18.61 -11.37
C ASP A 130 -22.65 19.56 -12.35
N PHE A 131 -21.32 19.47 -12.41
CA PHE A 131 -20.52 20.18 -13.41
C PHE A 131 -20.76 19.67 -14.84
N ALA A 132 -20.98 18.36 -15.04
CA ALA A 132 -21.30 17.81 -16.35
C ALA A 132 -22.68 18.27 -16.85
N ALA A 133 -23.69 18.28 -15.97
CA ALA A 133 -25.03 18.78 -16.25
C ALA A 133 -24.99 20.28 -16.58
N ALA A 134 -24.34 21.08 -15.74
CA ALA A 134 -24.18 22.51 -15.98
C ALA A 134 -23.43 22.80 -17.29
N ALA A 135 -22.37 22.06 -17.60
CA ALA A 135 -21.65 22.21 -18.86
C ALA A 135 -22.52 21.86 -20.08
N ASN A 136 -23.41 20.86 -19.96
CA ASN A 136 -24.33 20.46 -21.03
C ASN A 136 -25.48 21.45 -21.22
N ILE A 137 -25.93 22.12 -20.15
CA ILE A 137 -26.90 23.22 -20.22
C ILE A 137 -26.30 24.39 -21.01
N VAL A 138 -25.03 24.73 -20.75
CA VAL A 138 -24.36 25.85 -21.42
C VAL A 138 -23.95 25.50 -22.85
N VAL A 139 -23.46 24.28 -23.11
CA VAL A 139 -23.10 23.78 -24.46
C VAL A 139 -23.48 22.29 -24.63
N PRO A 140 -24.53 21.96 -25.38
CA PRO A 140 -24.93 20.57 -25.65
C PRO A 140 -23.91 19.80 -26.52
N GLN A 141 -23.72 18.50 -26.27
CA GLN A 141 -22.86 17.62 -27.08
C GLN A 141 -23.63 17.01 -28.26
N LEU A 142 -23.07 17.11 -29.49
CA LEU A 142 -23.55 16.38 -30.67
C LEU A 142 -22.85 15.01 -30.77
N PRO A 143 -23.57 13.91 -31.09
CA PRO A 143 -22.99 12.57 -31.16
C PRO A 143 -22.00 12.41 -32.33
N ARG A 144 -20.83 11.82 -32.08
CA ARG A 144 -19.78 11.58 -33.09
C ARG A 144 -20.12 10.39 -34.01
N LYS A 145 -20.13 10.60 -35.33
CA LYS A 145 -20.14 9.54 -36.37
C LYS A 145 -18.71 9.07 -36.66
N LYS A 146 -18.46 7.75 -36.66
CA LYS A 146 -17.20 7.13 -37.12
C LYS A 146 -17.27 6.89 -38.64
N GLN A 147 -16.23 7.29 -39.37
CA GLN A 147 -16.04 7.00 -40.80
C GLN A 147 -15.02 5.86 -40.95
N SER A 148 -15.34 4.83 -41.74
CA SER A 148 -14.44 3.77 -42.19
C SER A 148 -13.85 4.12 -43.56
N ILE A 149 -12.56 3.85 -43.75
CA ILE A 149 -11.83 4.06 -45.01
C ILE A 149 -11.32 2.68 -45.45
N GLN A 150 -11.61 2.27 -46.69
CA GLN A 150 -10.97 1.15 -47.38
C GLN A 150 -10.24 1.69 -48.61
N GLU A 151 -8.99 1.28 -48.82
CA GLU A 151 -8.18 1.56 -50.01
C GLU A 151 -8.15 0.33 -50.97
N PRO A 152 -8.02 0.52 -52.30
CA PRO A 152 -8.07 -0.57 -53.28
C PRO A 152 -6.69 -1.04 -53.76
N MET A 153 -6.56 -2.34 -54.07
CA MET A 153 -5.40 -2.90 -54.80
C MET A 153 -5.75 -3.20 -56.27
N VAL A 154 -4.79 -2.91 -57.14
CA VAL A 154 -4.83 -3.07 -58.61
C VAL A 154 -4.50 -4.52 -59.00
N PRO A 155 -5.21 -5.15 -59.97
CA PRO A 155 -4.85 -6.47 -60.48
C PRO A 155 -4.01 -6.43 -61.78
N LYS A 156 -3.24 -7.50 -61.98
CA LYS A 156 -2.37 -7.79 -63.14
C LYS A 156 -3.02 -8.87 -64.02
N ILE A 157 -2.82 -8.76 -65.33
CA ILE A 157 -3.55 -9.42 -66.43
C ILE A 157 -3.07 -10.86 -66.68
N GLU A 158 -4.00 -11.76 -66.97
CA GLU A 158 -3.75 -13.01 -67.74
C GLU A 158 -4.74 -13.13 -68.91
N GLU A 159 -4.26 -13.75 -70.01
CA GLU A 159 -4.78 -13.70 -71.38
C GLU A 159 -6.07 -14.54 -71.60
N PRO A 160 -6.95 -14.15 -72.56
CA PRO A 160 -8.25 -14.79 -72.74
C PRO A 160 -8.26 -15.94 -73.75
N VAL A 161 -9.16 -16.89 -73.46
CA VAL A 161 -9.57 -18.03 -74.28
C VAL A 161 -10.52 -17.54 -75.39
N VAL A 162 -10.14 -17.80 -76.64
CA VAL A 162 -10.84 -17.41 -77.88
C VAL A 162 -12.34 -17.81 -77.90
N PRO A 163 -13.29 -16.86 -78.10
CA PRO A 163 -14.67 -17.19 -78.40
C PRO A 163 -14.95 -17.38 -79.90
N GLN A 164 -16.00 -18.15 -80.16
CA GLN A 164 -16.49 -18.57 -81.47
C GLN A 164 -16.79 -17.38 -82.40
N LYS A 165 -16.39 -17.49 -83.68
CA LYS A 165 -16.56 -16.47 -84.72
C LYS A 165 -18.05 -16.14 -84.94
N ALA A 166 -18.49 -14.95 -84.51
CA ALA A 166 -19.84 -14.45 -84.76
C ALA A 166 -19.85 -13.51 -85.98
N ILE A 167 -20.81 -13.69 -86.89
CA ILE A 167 -21.01 -12.83 -88.07
C ILE A 167 -22.00 -11.72 -87.71
N VAL A 168 -21.66 -10.46 -87.95
CA VAL A 168 -22.45 -9.29 -87.56
C VAL A 168 -22.51 -8.26 -88.68
N THR A 169 -23.64 -7.55 -88.81
CA THR A 169 -23.89 -6.53 -89.84
C THR A 169 -23.98 -5.15 -89.19
N VAL A 170 -23.43 -4.12 -89.84
CA VAL A 170 -23.52 -2.72 -89.35
C VAL A 170 -24.91 -2.16 -89.65
N SER A 171 -25.68 -1.88 -88.59
CA SER A 171 -27.09 -1.49 -88.64
C SER A 171 -27.33 0.02 -88.58
N GLN A 172 -26.28 0.83 -88.32
CA GLN A 172 -26.42 2.27 -88.20
C GLN A 172 -26.22 3.00 -89.53
N GLU A 173 -27.27 3.70 -90.02
CA GLU A 173 -27.27 4.42 -91.30
C GLU A 173 -26.22 5.54 -91.41
N SER A 174 -25.80 6.12 -90.28
CA SER A 174 -24.75 7.15 -90.24
C SER A 174 -23.33 6.60 -90.33
N HIS A 175 -23.16 5.28 -90.25
CA HIS A 175 -21.85 4.64 -90.31
C HIS A 175 -21.41 4.48 -91.78
N PRO A 176 -20.14 4.79 -92.14
CA PRO A 176 -19.66 4.73 -93.52
C PRO A 176 -19.70 3.34 -94.16
N ARG A 177 -19.86 2.29 -93.36
CA ARG A 177 -20.01 0.88 -93.77
C ARG A 177 -21.39 0.30 -93.47
N TYR A 178 -22.43 1.15 -93.44
CA TYR A 178 -23.80 0.72 -93.22
C TYR A 178 -24.22 -0.37 -94.23
N GLY A 179 -24.75 -1.48 -93.72
CA GLY A 179 -25.15 -2.64 -94.53
C GLY A 179 -24.06 -3.67 -94.80
N ASP A 180 -22.80 -3.39 -94.47
CA ASP A 180 -21.71 -4.36 -94.60
C ASP A 180 -21.75 -5.39 -93.47
N SER A 181 -21.42 -6.64 -93.82
CA SER A 181 -21.27 -7.76 -92.87
C SER A 181 -19.80 -8.08 -92.61
N GLY A 182 -19.48 -8.43 -91.37
CA GLY A 182 -18.14 -8.79 -90.95
C GLY A 182 -18.14 -9.85 -89.85
N VAL A 183 -16.95 -10.34 -89.51
CA VAL A 183 -16.75 -11.42 -88.53
C VAL A 183 -16.01 -10.88 -87.32
N ILE A 184 -16.52 -11.19 -86.13
CA ILE A 184 -15.84 -10.93 -84.86
C ILE A 184 -14.89 -12.10 -84.61
N GLU A 185 -13.58 -11.87 -84.78
CA GLU A 185 -12.55 -12.88 -84.59
C GLU A 185 -11.77 -12.72 -83.27
N ALA A 186 -11.95 -11.59 -82.58
CA ALA A 186 -11.19 -11.23 -81.39
C ALA A 186 -12.12 -10.81 -80.24
N ASP A 187 -11.61 -10.95 -79.02
CA ASP A 187 -12.31 -10.49 -77.81
C ASP A 187 -12.60 -8.99 -77.87
N ALA A 188 -13.78 -8.63 -77.37
CA ALA A 188 -14.23 -7.24 -77.29
C ALA A 188 -13.28 -6.44 -76.38
N PRO A 189 -12.72 -5.31 -76.84
CA PRO A 189 -11.81 -4.50 -76.02
C PRO A 189 -12.52 -3.85 -74.83
N ASN A 190 -13.83 -3.68 -74.89
CA ASN A 190 -14.66 -3.29 -73.75
C ASN A 190 -16.10 -3.80 -73.97
N HIS A 191 -16.96 -3.60 -72.97
CA HIS A 191 -18.32 -4.11 -73.00
C HIS A 191 -19.30 -3.32 -73.90
N TRP A 192 -18.82 -2.28 -74.58
CA TRP A 192 -19.62 -1.45 -75.49
C TRP A 192 -19.15 -1.49 -76.94
N GLN A 193 -18.02 -2.14 -77.25
CA GLN A 193 -17.39 -2.11 -78.56
C GLN A 193 -16.83 -3.48 -78.96
N GLN A 194 -16.84 -3.75 -80.26
CA GLN A 194 -16.32 -4.98 -80.84
C GLN A 194 -15.41 -4.70 -82.03
N ILE A 195 -14.44 -5.59 -82.23
CA ILE A 195 -13.56 -5.54 -83.39
C ILE A 195 -14.19 -6.43 -84.47
N VAL A 196 -14.66 -5.81 -85.54
CA VAL A 196 -15.29 -6.48 -86.68
C VAL A 196 -14.31 -6.50 -87.85
N THR A 197 -14.07 -7.67 -88.42
CA THR A 197 -13.24 -7.86 -89.61
C THR A 197 -14.14 -8.01 -90.83
N PHE A 198 -14.04 -7.10 -91.79
CA PHE A 198 -14.86 -7.10 -93.01
C PHE A 198 -14.26 -7.96 -94.12
N ALA A 199 -15.04 -8.26 -95.16
CA ALA A 199 -14.62 -9.09 -96.30
C ALA A 199 -13.36 -8.56 -97.01
N ASP A 200 -13.13 -7.25 -96.93
CA ASP A 200 -11.98 -6.54 -97.51
C ASP A 200 -10.68 -6.76 -96.71
N GLY A 201 -10.77 -7.44 -95.56
CA GLY A 201 -9.66 -7.66 -94.62
C GLY A 201 -9.44 -6.52 -93.62
N GLU A 202 -10.18 -5.41 -93.74
CA GLU A 202 -10.11 -4.29 -92.79
C GLU A 202 -10.76 -4.64 -91.45
N ARG A 203 -10.07 -4.29 -90.35
CA ARG A 203 -10.52 -4.46 -88.97
C ARG A 203 -10.92 -3.12 -88.40
N LEU A 204 -12.18 -2.96 -88.00
CA LEU A 204 -12.67 -1.73 -87.39
C LEU A 204 -13.26 -2.00 -86.01
N LEU A 205 -13.08 -1.02 -85.13
CA LEU A 205 -13.71 -0.98 -83.82
C LEU A 205 -15.07 -0.31 -83.96
N ILE A 206 -16.14 -1.05 -83.71
CA ILE A 206 -17.53 -0.59 -83.89
C ILE A 206 -18.25 -0.69 -82.55
N ASN A 207 -19.10 0.28 -82.21
CA ASN A 207 -19.90 0.17 -80.99
C ASN A 207 -20.97 -0.91 -81.16
N ASN A 208 -21.26 -1.63 -80.08
CA ASN A 208 -22.28 -2.67 -80.06
C ASN A 208 -23.69 -2.15 -80.36
N ALA A 209 -23.93 -0.84 -80.19
CA ALA A 209 -25.18 -0.18 -80.55
C ALA A 209 -25.37 -0.01 -82.07
N ASP A 210 -24.27 -0.03 -82.83
CA ASP A 210 -24.24 0.22 -84.27
C ASP A 210 -24.24 -1.09 -85.09
N LEU A 211 -24.33 -2.23 -84.39
CA LEU A 211 -24.32 -3.59 -84.92
C LEU A 211 -25.70 -4.24 -84.77
N ASP A 212 -26.03 -5.18 -85.65
CA ASP A 212 -27.29 -5.93 -85.55
C ASP A 212 -27.29 -6.85 -84.31
N ALA A 213 -28.35 -6.75 -83.52
CA ALA A 213 -28.36 -7.10 -82.10
C ALA A 213 -28.56 -8.59 -81.68
N PRO A 214 -28.74 -9.61 -82.55
CA PRO A 214 -29.03 -10.96 -82.05
C PRO A 214 -27.80 -11.80 -81.69
N SER A 215 -26.57 -11.39 -82.04
CA SER A 215 -25.37 -12.22 -81.90
C SER A 215 -24.33 -11.72 -80.89
N VAL A 216 -24.60 -10.62 -80.19
CA VAL A 216 -23.70 -10.04 -79.18
C VAL A 216 -24.23 -10.33 -77.77
N PRO A 217 -23.65 -11.27 -77.01
CA PRO A 217 -24.12 -11.57 -75.66
C PRO A 217 -23.85 -10.39 -74.70
N PHE A 218 -24.93 -9.75 -74.23
CA PHE A 218 -24.88 -8.80 -73.12
C PHE A 218 -24.87 -9.56 -71.79
N PHE A 219 -23.70 -9.78 -71.17
CA PHE A 219 -23.66 -10.24 -69.79
C PHE A 219 -24.01 -9.07 -68.86
N ARG A 220 -25.22 -9.09 -68.25
CA ARG A 220 -25.67 -8.06 -67.29
C ARG A 220 -25.08 -8.25 -65.88
N GLU A 221 -24.57 -9.43 -65.58
CA GLU A 221 -24.00 -9.77 -64.28
C GLU A 221 -22.51 -10.03 -64.45
N ARG A 222 -21.68 -9.40 -63.60
CA ARG A 222 -20.29 -9.81 -63.44
C ARG A 222 -20.30 -11.23 -62.87
N ASN A 223 -20.04 -12.22 -63.72
CA ASN A 223 -19.70 -13.56 -63.24
C ASN A 223 -18.33 -13.46 -62.56
N TYR A 224 -18.34 -13.37 -61.23
CA TYR A 224 -17.12 -13.51 -60.44
C TYR A 224 -16.66 -14.97 -60.50
N PRO A 225 -15.34 -15.23 -60.57
CA PRO A 225 -14.81 -16.59 -60.44
C PRO A 225 -15.31 -17.28 -59.17
N PRO A 226 -15.55 -18.61 -59.20
CA PRO A 226 -16.03 -19.37 -58.03
C PRO A 226 -15.10 -19.26 -56.82
N GLU A 227 -13.81 -19.00 -57.05
CA GLU A 227 -12.81 -18.76 -56.01
C GLU A 227 -13.16 -17.56 -55.11
N TYR A 228 -13.81 -16.52 -55.64
CA TYR A 228 -14.28 -15.39 -54.82
C TYR A 228 -15.44 -15.78 -53.93
N THR A 229 -16.37 -16.61 -54.43
CA THR A 229 -17.48 -17.08 -53.60
C THR A 229 -17.00 -18.00 -52.48
N GLU A 230 -15.99 -18.82 -52.75
CA GLU A 230 -15.34 -19.67 -51.74
C GLU A 230 -14.54 -18.83 -50.72
N ALA A 231 -13.79 -17.82 -51.18
CA ALA A 231 -13.06 -16.93 -50.29
C ALA A 231 -14.00 -16.10 -49.40
N ILE A 232 -15.12 -15.61 -49.92
CA ILE A 232 -16.13 -14.90 -49.14
C ILE A 232 -16.75 -15.83 -48.10
N ALA A 233 -17.11 -17.06 -48.48
CA ALA A 233 -17.66 -18.05 -47.55
C ALA A 233 -16.65 -18.40 -46.44
N ALA A 234 -15.37 -18.59 -46.78
CA ALA A 234 -14.32 -18.87 -45.80
C ALA A 234 -14.11 -17.72 -44.80
N ILE A 235 -14.16 -16.46 -45.27
CA ILE A 235 -14.07 -15.27 -44.40
C ILE A 235 -15.30 -15.18 -43.49
N GLU A 236 -16.50 -15.44 -44.01
CA GLU A 236 -17.72 -15.45 -43.21
C GLU A 236 -17.70 -16.54 -42.13
N GLU A 237 -17.17 -17.72 -42.43
CA GLU A 237 -17.00 -18.78 -41.45
C GLU A 237 -15.98 -18.42 -40.37
N GLN A 238 -14.83 -17.85 -40.76
CA GLN A 238 -13.83 -17.37 -39.79
C GLN A 238 -14.40 -16.31 -38.85
N HIS A 239 -15.12 -15.32 -39.40
CA HIS A 239 -15.76 -14.29 -38.58
C HIS A 239 -16.81 -14.86 -37.62
N LYS A 240 -17.60 -15.86 -38.05
CA LYS A 240 -18.56 -16.53 -37.16
C LYS A 240 -17.84 -17.23 -36.00
N GLN A 241 -16.76 -17.95 -36.29
CA GLN A 241 -15.98 -18.63 -35.25
C GLN A 241 -15.33 -17.64 -34.27
N GLU A 242 -14.83 -16.51 -34.76
CA GLU A 242 -14.27 -15.45 -33.91
C GLU A 242 -15.33 -14.81 -33.01
N LEU A 243 -16.53 -14.56 -33.53
CA LEU A 243 -17.64 -14.04 -32.73
C LEU A 243 -18.06 -15.03 -31.63
N GLU A 244 -18.22 -16.31 -31.97
CA GLU A 244 -18.54 -17.36 -30.99
C GLU A 244 -17.47 -17.46 -29.90
N ARG A 245 -16.19 -17.36 -30.29
CA ARG A 245 -15.08 -17.36 -29.33
C ARG A 245 -15.13 -16.14 -28.41
N LEU A 246 -15.33 -14.94 -28.96
CA LEU A 246 -15.40 -13.71 -28.17
C LEU A 246 -16.61 -13.71 -27.23
N GLU A 247 -17.75 -14.24 -27.67
CA GLU A 247 -18.93 -14.39 -26.81
C GLU A 247 -18.68 -15.36 -25.65
N GLN A 248 -17.98 -16.47 -25.89
CA GLN A 248 -17.58 -17.41 -24.85
C GLN A 248 -16.57 -16.77 -23.87
N GLU A 249 -15.54 -16.09 -24.37
CA GLU A 249 -14.56 -15.39 -23.54
C GLU A 249 -15.23 -14.31 -22.68
N LEU A 250 -16.17 -13.53 -23.24
CA LEU A 250 -16.95 -12.54 -22.50
C LEU A 250 -17.84 -13.19 -21.43
N ARG A 251 -18.51 -14.31 -21.75
CA ARG A 251 -19.36 -15.02 -20.79
C ARG A 251 -18.54 -15.56 -19.62
N ILE A 252 -17.38 -16.13 -19.89
CA ILE A 252 -16.46 -16.63 -18.86
C ILE A 252 -15.90 -15.45 -18.04
N GLY A 253 -15.52 -14.35 -18.69
CA GLY A 253 -15.06 -13.13 -18.01
C GLY A 253 -16.11 -12.56 -17.06
N LEU A 254 -17.36 -12.45 -17.51
CA LEU A 254 -18.46 -11.96 -16.67
C LEU A 254 -18.77 -12.91 -15.51
N GLN A 255 -18.74 -14.23 -15.73
CA GLN A 255 -18.96 -15.21 -14.67
C GLN A 255 -17.86 -15.15 -13.62
N THR A 256 -16.60 -15.08 -14.04
CA THR A 256 -15.44 -15.01 -13.13
C THR A 256 -15.41 -13.70 -12.33
N GLU A 257 -15.75 -12.57 -12.96
CA GLU A 257 -15.88 -11.29 -12.25
C GLU A 257 -17.04 -11.32 -11.23
N ALA A 258 -18.17 -11.91 -11.60
CA ALA A 258 -19.31 -12.06 -10.69
C ALA A 258 -18.98 -12.98 -9.50
N THR A 259 -18.27 -14.09 -9.72
CA THR A 259 -17.84 -14.98 -8.64
C THR A 259 -16.80 -14.31 -7.75
N ALA A 260 -15.82 -13.60 -8.32
CA ALA A 260 -14.80 -12.89 -7.54
C ALA A 260 -15.42 -11.84 -6.61
N LYS A 261 -16.36 -11.03 -7.11
CA LYS A 261 -17.08 -10.04 -6.28
C LYS A 261 -17.91 -10.70 -5.18
N ALA A 262 -18.53 -11.84 -5.48
CA ALA A 262 -19.28 -12.59 -4.48
C ALA A 262 -18.36 -13.17 -3.40
N GLU A 263 -17.20 -13.71 -3.78
CA GLU A 263 -16.19 -14.23 -2.84
C GLU A 263 -15.60 -13.13 -1.97
N GLU A 264 -15.28 -11.96 -2.54
CA GLU A 264 -14.81 -10.79 -1.79
C GLU A 264 -15.83 -10.36 -0.73
N GLN A 265 -17.11 -10.22 -1.11
CA GLN A 265 -18.17 -9.87 -0.15
C GLN A 265 -18.33 -10.90 0.96
N VAL A 266 -18.26 -12.19 0.64
CA VAL A 266 -18.35 -13.26 1.63
C VAL A 266 -17.12 -13.24 2.56
N GLN A 267 -15.92 -12.98 2.04
CA GLN A 267 -14.72 -12.86 2.85
C GLN A 267 -14.79 -11.67 3.80
N GLU A 268 -15.25 -10.50 3.34
CA GLU A 268 -15.45 -9.32 4.18
C GLU A 268 -16.49 -9.59 5.29
N GLN A 269 -17.59 -10.27 4.97
CA GLN A 269 -18.59 -10.68 5.95
C GLN A 269 -18.02 -11.66 6.98
N ILE A 270 -17.23 -12.65 6.55
CA ILE A 270 -16.59 -13.60 7.47
C ILE A 270 -15.59 -12.88 8.38
N GLN A 271 -14.79 -11.96 7.85
CA GLN A 271 -13.81 -11.20 8.64
C GLN A 271 -14.49 -10.30 9.67
N SER A 272 -15.56 -9.59 9.28
CA SER A 272 -16.32 -8.74 10.20
C SER A 272 -17.02 -9.56 11.29
N LEU A 273 -17.59 -10.73 10.95
CA LEU A 273 -18.16 -11.65 11.94
C LEU A 273 -17.11 -12.22 12.90
N GLN A 274 -15.91 -12.54 12.40
CA GLN A 274 -14.81 -13.00 13.25
C GLN A 274 -14.35 -11.92 14.23
N GLN A 275 -14.27 -10.66 13.78
CA GLN A 275 -13.94 -9.52 14.66
C GLN A 275 -15.01 -9.31 15.74
N LEU A 276 -16.29 -9.33 15.36
CA LEU A 276 -17.40 -9.26 16.32
C LEU A 276 -17.37 -10.39 17.34
N PHE A 277 -17.09 -11.62 16.89
CA PHE A 277 -16.99 -12.76 17.80
C PHE A 277 -15.83 -12.63 18.79
N LYS A 278 -14.68 -12.09 18.35
CA LYS A 278 -13.56 -11.79 19.25
C LYS A 278 -13.94 -10.75 20.30
N GLN A 279 -14.55 -9.65 19.88
CA GLN A 279 -15.04 -8.59 20.79
C GLN A 279 -16.02 -9.15 21.81
N GLN A 280 -17.03 -9.92 21.37
CA GLN A 280 -18.01 -10.53 22.25
C GLN A 280 -17.37 -11.51 23.26
N LYS A 281 -16.31 -12.22 22.85
CA LYS A 281 -15.57 -13.11 23.75
C LYS A 281 -14.81 -12.32 24.82
N GLU A 282 -14.17 -11.24 24.44
CA GLU A 282 -13.46 -10.35 25.37
C GLU A 282 -14.42 -9.71 26.38
N GLU A 283 -15.56 -9.20 25.92
CA GLU A 283 -16.62 -8.66 26.80
C GLU A 283 -17.13 -9.72 27.79
N ASN A 284 -17.36 -10.96 27.34
CA ASN A 284 -17.78 -12.04 28.24
C ASN A 284 -16.72 -12.35 29.31
N ILE A 285 -15.44 -12.32 28.95
CA ILE A 285 -14.34 -12.51 29.93
C ILE A 285 -14.35 -11.38 30.96
N GLN A 286 -14.48 -10.13 30.52
CA GLN A 286 -14.55 -8.97 31.42
C GLN A 286 -15.77 -9.03 32.34
N LEU A 287 -16.93 -9.44 31.82
CA LEU A 287 -18.15 -9.61 32.63
C LEU A 287 -17.99 -10.74 33.65
N GLN A 288 -17.36 -11.85 33.29
CA GLN A 288 -17.05 -12.93 34.23
C GLN A 288 -16.12 -12.47 35.35
N GLN A 289 -15.09 -11.68 35.02
CA GLN A 289 -14.19 -11.10 36.03
C GLN A 289 -14.95 -10.19 37.00
N ARG A 290 -15.77 -9.26 36.49
CA ARG A 290 -16.61 -8.38 37.33
C ARG A 290 -17.59 -9.16 38.21
N LEU A 291 -18.18 -10.24 37.71
CA LEU A 291 -19.04 -11.11 38.52
C LEU A 291 -18.24 -11.76 39.66
N SER A 292 -17.03 -12.26 39.39
CA SER A 292 -16.17 -12.86 40.42
C SER A 292 -15.75 -11.85 41.50
N GLU A 293 -15.46 -10.61 41.11
CA GLU A 293 -15.16 -9.51 42.03
C GLU A 293 -16.37 -9.17 42.90
N MET A 294 -17.56 -9.06 42.29
CA MET A 294 -18.82 -8.80 43.01
C MET A 294 -19.16 -9.92 44.00
N GLU A 295 -18.90 -11.18 43.65
CA GLU A 295 -19.04 -12.30 44.57
C GLU A 295 -18.05 -12.22 45.74
N GLY A 296 -16.80 -11.83 45.47
CA GLY A 296 -15.80 -11.56 46.51
C GLY A 296 -16.24 -10.45 47.47
N LEU A 297 -16.74 -9.33 46.93
CA LEU A 297 -17.26 -8.21 47.73
C LEU A 297 -18.46 -8.63 48.59
N ARG A 298 -19.40 -9.43 48.05
CA ARG A 298 -20.52 -9.96 48.83
C ARG A 298 -20.05 -10.84 49.99
N LYS A 299 -19.04 -11.68 49.79
CA LYS A 299 -18.46 -12.49 50.88
C LYS A 299 -17.88 -11.61 51.98
N LEU A 300 -17.08 -10.62 51.61
CA LEU A 300 -16.52 -9.66 52.58
C LEU A 300 -17.59 -8.85 53.31
N GLU A 301 -18.70 -8.52 52.64
CA GLU A 301 -19.84 -7.87 53.27
C GLU A 301 -20.51 -8.78 54.31
N THR A 302 -20.72 -10.07 53.97
CA THR A 302 -21.26 -11.04 54.94
C THR A 302 -20.34 -11.27 56.13
N GLU A 303 -19.03 -11.35 55.92
CA GLU A 303 -18.05 -11.47 57.00
C GLU A 303 -18.05 -10.22 57.89
N ASN A 304 -18.11 -9.03 57.31
CA ASN A 304 -18.24 -7.79 58.06
C ASN A 304 -19.53 -7.73 58.89
N GLN A 305 -20.65 -8.22 58.34
CA GLN A 305 -21.90 -8.30 59.10
C GLN A 305 -21.78 -9.28 60.27
N GLN A 306 -21.15 -10.44 60.08
CA GLN A 306 -20.88 -11.41 61.16
C GLN A 306 -19.95 -10.83 62.23
N LEU A 307 -18.90 -10.11 61.85
CA LEU A 307 -18.00 -9.44 62.78
C LEU A 307 -18.72 -8.37 63.59
N LYS A 308 -19.57 -7.56 62.95
CA LYS A 308 -20.40 -6.56 63.65
C LYS A 308 -21.33 -7.21 64.67
N GLN A 309 -22.01 -8.31 64.31
CA GLN A 309 -22.84 -9.07 65.26
C GLN A 309 -22.01 -9.59 66.44
N ARG A 310 -20.82 -10.15 66.17
CA ARG A 310 -19.91 -10.64 67.20
C ARG A 310 -19.44 -9.53 68.15
N ILE A 311 -19.13 -8.36 67.60
CA ILE A 311 -18.74 -7.18 68.41
C ILE A 311 -19.91 -6.77 69.30
N GLN A 312 -21.12 -6.67 68.75
CA GLN A 312 -22.32 -6.35 69.53
C GLN A 312 -22.58 -7.36 70.65
N ASP A 313 -22.45 -8.66 70.36
CA ASP A 313 -22.60 -9.72 71.37
C ASP A 313 -21.55 -9.61 72.48
N LEU A 314 -20.30 -9.27 72.13
CA LEU A 314 -19.23 -9.03 73.09
C LEU A 314 -19.47 -7.77 73.93
N GLU A 315 -19.93 -6.69 73.32
CA GLU A 315 -20.29 -5.45 74.02
C GLU A 315 -21.42 -5.69 75.01
N ASN A 316 -22.49 -6.37 74.59
CA ASN A 316 -23.59 -6.78 75.48
C ASN A 316 -23.10 -7.68 76.63
N ALA A 317 -22.18 -8.61 76.36
CA ALA A 317 -21.60 -9.49 77.38
C ALA A 317 -20.71 -8.75 78.38
N VAL A 318 -20.09 -7.64 77.97
CA VAL A 318 -19.30 -6.75 78.83
C VAL A 318 -20.22 -5.89 79.69
N GLU A 319 -21.29 -5.32 79.13
CA GLU A 319 -22.26 -4.50 79.87
C GLU A 319 -23.03 -5.30 80.93
N GLN A 320 -23.31 -6.58 80.70
CA GLN A 320 -24.05 -7.43 81.65
C GLN A 320 -23.21 -7.95 82.84
N ARG A 321 -21.91 -7.63 82.94
CA ARG A 321 -21.09 -8.04 84.10
C ARG A 321 -21.00 -6.93 85.16
N PRO A 322 -21.28 -7.22 86.46
CA PRO A 322 -21.18 -6.23 87.52
C PRO A 322 -19.74 -5.71 87.67
N SER A 323 -19.60 -4.39 87.66
CA SER A 323 -18.37 -3.60 87.63
C SER A 323 -17.42 -3.74 88.84
N GLN A 324 -17.72 -4.62 89.80
CA GLN A 324 -16.95 -4.78 91.04
C GLN A 324 -15.84 -5.85 91.00
N GLN A 325 -15.74 -6.67 89.95
CA GLN A 325 -14.69 -7.72 89.88
C GLN A 325 -13.49 -7.39 88.97
N TRP A 326 -13.51 -6.27 88.24
CA TRP A 326 -12.44 -5.94 87.27
C TRP A 326 -11.27 -5.13 87.84
N GLY A 327 -11.42 -4.50 89.00
CA GLY A 327 -10.43 -3.52 89.50
C GLY A 327 -9.05 -4.11 89.83
N ASN A 328 -8.99 -5.36 90.31
CA ASN A 328 -7.77 -5.85 90.98
C ASN A 328 -7.10 -7.05 90.29
N THR A 329 -7.80 -7.81 89.45
CA THR A 329 -7.26 -9.00 88.77
C THR A 329 -6.98 -8.77 87.29
N MET A 330 -7.80 -7.99 86.59
CA MET A 330 -7.66 -7.76 85.14
C MET A 330 -6.50 -6.83 84.81
N THR A 331 -6.20 -5.79 85.58
CA THR A 331 -5.10 -4.86 85.28
C THR A 331 -3.72 -5.50 85.43
N GLN A 332 -3.51 -6.38 86.42
CA GLN A 332 -2.23 -7.09 86.62
C GLN A 332 -2.06 -8.31 85.71
N GLN A 333 -3.15 -9.01 85.37
CA GLN A 333 -3.09 -10.11 84.41
C GLN A 333 -3.07 -9.61 82.96
N ALA A 334 -3.81 -8.55 82.63
CA ALA A 334 -3.73 -7.89 81.33
C ALA A 334 -2.34 -7.30 81.10
N THR A 335 -1.72 -6.62 82.06
CA THR A 335 -0.32 -6.15 81.88
C THR A 335 0.68 -7.29 81.70
N LYS A 336 0.49 -8.45 82.35
CA LYS A 336 1.30 -9.65 82.10
C LYS A 336 1.02 -10.30 80.74
N VAL A 337 -0.23 -10.38 80.31
CA VAL A 337 -0.64 -10.97 79.04
C VAL A 337 -0.30 -10.06 77.87
N LEU A 338 -0.42 -8.74 78.02
CA LEU A 338 -0.01 -7.73 77.04
C LEU A 338 1.51 -7.70 76.93
N ASN A 339 2.25 -7.78 78.04
CA ASN A 339 3.72 -7.97 77.96
C ASN A 339 4.12 -9.30 77.33
N LYS A 340 3.32 -10.37 77.50
CA LYS A 340 3.55 -11.66 76.87
C LYS A 340 3.14 -11.67 75.39
N GLN A 341 2.09 -10.95 75.00
CA GLN A 341 1.63 -10.79 73.62
C GLN A 341 2.51 -9.80 72.85
N VAL A 342 3.03 -8.76 73.50
CA VAL A 342 4.05 -7.86 72.93
C VAL A 342 5.37 -8.61 72.78
N LYS A 343 5.78 -9.44 73.75
CA LYS A 343 6.93 -10.34 73.59
C LYS A 343 6.72 -11.39 72.48
N GLN A 344 5.54 -12.02 72.42
CA GLN A 344 5.20 -12.98 71.35
C GLN A 344 5.01 -12.32 69.99
N ALA A 345 4.56 -11.07 69.94
CA ALA A 345 4.47 -10.30 68.71
C ALA A 345 5.85 -9.82 68.27
N LEU A 346 6.77 -9.50 69.19
CA LEU A 346 8.18 -9.24 68.90
C LEU A 346 8.95 -10.52 68.50
N GLU A 347 8.57 -11.69 69.03
CA GLU A 347 9.11 -13.00 68.62
C GLU A 347 8.48 -13.53 67.31
N LYS A 348 7.28 -13.05 66.93
CA LYS A 348 6.56 -13.41 65.69
C LYS A 348 6.64 -12.36 64.59
N THR A 349 7.06 -11.13 64.89
CA THR A 349 7.67 -10.27 63.88
C THR A 349 8.95 -10.97 63.51
N ILE A 350 8.82 -11.76 62.44
CA ILE A 350 9.87 -12.31 61.61
C ILE A 350 11.14 -11.50 61.85
N ASP A 351 12.09 -12.13 62.51
CA ASP A 351 13.39 -11.56 62.76
C ASP A 351 13.95 -11.18 61.38
N LEU A 352 13.82 -9.93 60.96
CA LEU A 352 14.43 -9.42 59.73
C LEU A 352 15.96 -9.66 59.75
N ARG A 353 16.51 -9.92 60.95
CA ARG A 353 17.87 -10.40 61.19
C ARG A 353 18.12 -11.87 60.83
N SER A 354 17.14 -12.77 60.89
CA SER A 354 17.29 -14.17 60.46
C SER A 354 17.15 -14.33 58.94
N LEU A 355 16.33 -13.48 58.29
CA LEU A 355 16.34 -13.29 56.83
C LEU A 355 17.63 -12.63 56.31
N ALA A 356 18.39 -11.96 57.18
CA ALA A 356 19.67 -11.32 56.87
C ALA A 356 20.91 -12.17 57.25
N GLN A 357 20.74 -13.37 57.83
CA GLN A 357 21.88 -14.22 58.23
C GLN A 357 22.53 -14.97 57.06
N GLU A 358 21.78 -15.26 56.01
CA GLU A 358 22.35 -15.50 54.68
C GLU A 358 21.44 -14.85 53.63
N PRO A 359 21.87 -13.78 52.93
CA PRO A 359 21.17 -13.35 51.73
C PRO A 359 21.15 -14.54 50.76
N PRO A 360 20.08 -14.77 49.98
CA PRO A 360 20.15 -15.74 48.89
C PRO A 360 21.31 -15.34 47.98
N LYS A 361 22.38 -16.12 48.03
CA LYS A 361 23.65 -15.84 47.34
C LYS A 361 23.47 -15.81 45.82
N GLU A 362 22.33 -16.29 45.32
CA GLU A 362 22.02 -16.41 43.92
C GLU A 362 21.30 -15.18 43.33
N ASN A 363 20.68 -14.29 44.13
CA ASN A 363 20.06 -13.08 43.56
C ASN A 363 19.78 -11.92 44.56
N ALA A 364 20.84 -11.29 45.08
CA ALA A 364 20.72 -10.21 46.06
C ALA A 364 19.93 -8.99 45.53
N GLN A 365 19.97 -8.72 44.22
CA GLN A 365 19.27 -7.60 43.58
C GLN A 365 17.76 -7.83 43.50
N GLU A 366 17.31 -9.04 43.14
CA GLU A 366 15.89 -9.38 43.16
C GLU A 366 15.27 -9.31 44.56
N CYS A 367 16.01 -9.74 45.59
CA CYS A 367 15.54 -9.62 46.96
C CYS A 367 15.41 -8.17 47.43
N LEU A 368 16.36 -7.31 47.07
CA LEU A 368 16.25 -5.87 47.34
C LEU A 368 15.02 -5.27 46.62
N ARG A 369 14.79 -5.62 45.36
CA ARG A 369 13.61 -5.17 44.60
C ARG A 369 12.29 -5.61 45.25
N LEU A 370 12.16 -6.88 45.62
CA LEU A 370 10.96 -7.42 46.26
C LEU A 370 10.73 -6.80 47.65
N MET A 371 11.79 -6.55 48.42
CA MET A 371 11.70 -5.80 49.67
C MET A 371 11.22 -4.36 49.46
N GLY A 372 11.74 -3.66 48.44
CA GLY A 372 11.28 -2.31 48.09
C GLY A 372 9.79 -2.28 47.72
N MET A 373 9.32 -3.26 46.95
CA MET A 373 7.89 -3.41 46.60
C MET A 373 7.02 -3.75 47.83
N ALA A 374 7.49 -4.62 48.72
CA ALA A 374 6.79 -4.95 49.96
C ALA A 374 6.70 -3.73 50.90
N LEU A 375 7.79 -2.96 51.02
CA LEU A 375 7.84 -1.74 51.81
C LEU A 375 6.93 -0.64 51.26
N LYS A 376 6.80 -0.51 49.93
CA LYS A 376 5.79 0.36 49.29
C LYS A 376 4.38 -0.02 49.75
N ASN A 377 4.03 -1.30 49.65
CA ASN A 377 2.69 -1.78 50.00
C ASN A 377 2.39 -1.58 51.50
N LEU A 378 3.39 -1.80 52.36
CA LEU A 378 3.28 -1.53 53.80
C LEU A 378 3.18 -0.03 54.10
N ALA A 379 3.96 0.81 53.41
CA ALA A 379 3.92 2.27 53.56
C ALA A 379 2.53 2.83 53.20
N SER A 380 1.93 2.33 52.12
CA SER A 380 0.56 2.70 51.72
C SER A 380 -0.51 2.16 52.67
N ALA A 381 -0.37 0.92 53.17
CA ALA A 381 -1.35 0.33 54.08
C ALA A 381 -1.32 0.95 55.49
N MET A 382 -0.15 1.45 55.92
CA MET A 382 0.07 1.93 57.29
C MET A 382 0.32 3.44 57.40
N ASN A 383 0.27 4.19 56.29
CA ASN A 383 0.67 5.61 56.23
C ASN A 383 2.04 5.86 56.90
N ASN A 384 3.01 4.97 56.67
CA ASN A 384 4.31 5.03 57.32
C ASN A 384 5.35 5.71 56.41
N THR A 385 5.76 6.93 56.77
CA THR A 385 6.73 7.72 56.01
C THR A 385 8.13 7.12 56.00
N GLN A 386 8.54 6.44 57.08
CA GLN A 386 9.86 5.78 57.15
C GLN A 386 9.96 4.56 56.24
N ALA A 387 8.85 3.80 56.11
CA ALA A 387 8.77 2.69 55.16
C ALA A 387 8.82 3.18 53.71
N LEU A 388 8.25 4.37 53.46
CA LEU A 388 8.26 5.03 52.16
C LEU A 388 9.67 5.51 51.79
N GLU A 389 10.38 6.15 52.72
CA GLU A 389 11.79 6.55 52.55
C GLU A 389 12.69 5.33 52.32
N ALA A 390 12.50 4.25 53.08
CA ALA A 390 13.25 3.00 52.87
C ALA A 390 12.97 2.38 51.50
N ALA A 391 11.72 2.35 51.05
CA ALA A 391 11.36 1.85 49.72
C ALA A 391 11.99 2.69 48.59
N ALA A 392 12.01 4.02 48.76
CA ALA A 392 12.62 4.94 47.81
C ALA A 392 14.13 4.73 47.67
N ILE A 393 14.83 4.57 48.79
CA ILE A 393 16.28 4.29 48.80
C ILE A 393 16.59 2.96 48.11
N ILE A 394 15.79 1.92 48.39
CA ILE A 394 16.01 0.57 47.84
C ILE A 394 15.73 0.51 46.34
N LEU A 395 14.74 1.26 45.84
CA LEU A 395 14.34 1.26 44.43
C LEU A 395 15.03 2.35 43.60
N GLY A 396 15.78 3.25 44.24
CA GLY A 396 16.46 4.38 43.59
C GLY A 396 15.49 5.44 43.07
N SER A 397 14.42 5.72 43.81
CA SER A 397 13.40 6.72 43.44
C SER A 397 13.27 7.83 44.49
N GLU A 398 12.48 8.86 44.19
CA GLU A 398 12.07 9.82 45.21
C GLU A 398 11.11 9.18 46.23
N PRO A 399 11.09 9.66 47.50
CA PRO A 399 10.18 9.18 48.53
C PRO A 399 8.77 9.77 48.34
N THR A 400 8.17 9.50 47.18
CA THR A 400 6.77 9.79 46.89
C THR A 400 6.05 8.52 46.42
N PRO A 401 4.77 8.31 46.78
CA PRO A 401 4.03 7.13 46.36
C PRO A 401 4.01 6.93 44.83
N SER A 402 3.92 8.03 44.08
CA SER A 402 3.91 8.04 42.62
C SER A 402 5.27 7.68 42.02
N ALA A 403 6.38 8.26 42.51
CA ALA A 403 7.72 7.94 42.00
C ALA A 403 8.11 6.49 42.31
N ILE A 404 7.77 5.99 43.50
CA ILE A 404 8.00 4.58 43.87
C ILE A 404 7.13 3.65 43.03
N ALA A 405 5.87 4.01 42.75
CA ALA A 405 5.00 3.20 41.92
C ALA A 405 5.51 3.12 40.48
N TYR A 406 5.88 4.26 39.90
CA TYR A 406 6.44 4.34 38.56
C TYR A 406 7.75 3.56 38.45
N ARG A 407 8.65 3.71 39.42
CA ARG A 407 9.92 2.96 39.45
C ARG A 407 9.71 1.47 39.63
N ALA A 408 8.74 1.06 40.45
CA ALA A 408 8.38 -0.34 40.63
C ALA A 408 7.83 -0.97 39.34
N GLU A 409 7.05 -0.21 38.56
CA GLU A 409 6.54 -0.64 37.25
C GLU A 409 7.68 -0.80 36.23
N GLN A 410 8.59 0.16 36.13
CA GLN A 410 9.79 0.05 35.30
C GLN A 410 10.61 -1.19 35.64
N LEU A 411 10.89 -1.40 36.92
CA LEU A 411 11.66 -2.56 37.40
C LEU A 411 10.89 -3.88 37.27
N SER A 412 9.57 -3.88 37.06
CA SER A 412 8.81 -5.10 36.80
C SER A 412 9.15 -5.73 35.45
N MET A 413 9.57 -4.92 34.47
CA MET A 413 9.96 -5.34 33.13
C MET A 413 11.38 -5.92 33.06
N LEU A 414 12.19 -5.76 34.11
CA LEU A 414 13.58 -6.17 34.16
C LEU A 414 13.82 -7.66 33.86
N PRO A 415 13.05 -8.63 34.39
CA PRO A 415 13.25 -10.05 34.08
C PRO A 415 13.03 -10.36 32.61
N GLN A 416 12.04 -9.70 31.98
CA GLN A 416 11.76 -9.84 30.57
C GLN A 416 12.89 -9.23 29.72
N ALA A 417 13.35 -8.03 30.09
CA ALA A 417 14.46 -7.36 29.44
C ALA A 417 15.75 -8.20 29.45
N VAL A 418 16.13 -8.76 30.61
CA VAL A 418 17.31 -9.63 30.73
C VAL A 418 17.14 -10.90 29.90
N SER A 419 15.95 -11.52 29.93
CA SER A 419 15.66 -12.71 29.12
C SER A 419 15.79 -12.43 27.62
N ASP A 420 15.21 -11.34 27.13
CA ASP A 420 15.22 -10.99 25.70
C ASP A 420 16.62 -10.63 25.23
N ILE A 421 17.37 -9.87 26.03
CA ILE A 421 18.77 -9.55 25.72
C ILE A 421 19.60 -10.84 25.66
N ARG A 422 19.48 -11.74 26.64
CA ARG A 422 20.21 -13.02 26.63
C ARG A 422 19.82 -13.90 25.46
N ALA A 423 18.53 -13.94 25.09
CA ALA A 423 18.05 -14.69 23.94
C ALA A 423 18.65 -14.19 22.63
N VAL A 424 18.89 -12.88 22.49
CA VAL A 424 19.59 -12.30 21.34
C VAL A 424 21.07 -12.66 21.36
N LEU A 425 21.75 -12.46 22.51
CA LEU A 425 23.18 -12.74 22.63
C LEU A 425 23.53 -14.23 22.45
N ALA A 426 22.60 -15.14 22.78
CA ALA A 426 22.78 -16.58 22.60
C ALA A 426 22.68 -17.05 21.14
N LYS A 427 22.18 -16.22 20.22
CA LYS A 427 22.07 -16.59 18.80
C LYS A 427 23.46 -16.67 18.15
N PRO A 428 23.80 -17.76 17.45
CA PRO A 428 25.07 -17.85 16.73
C PRO A 428 25.10 -16.79 15.62
N GLY A 429 26.13 -15.95 15.62
CA GLY A 429 26.28 -14.86 14.64
C GLY A 429 25.50 -13.59 14.96
N CYS A 430 25.06 -13.38 16.21
CA CYS A 430 24.45 -12.13 16.66
C CYS A 430 25.28 -10.92 16.22
N ASN A 431 24.64 -9.93 15.59
CA ASN A 431 25.28 -8.67 15.22
C ASN A 431 24.85 -7.54 16.19
N TRP A 432 25.52 -6.39 16.12
CA TRP A 432 25.19 -5.22 16.97
C TRP A 432 23.74 -4.73 16.76
N GLN A 433 23.22 -4.84 15.54
CA GLN A 433 21.90 -4.37 15.16
C GLN A 433 20.79 -5.23 15.79
N ASP A 434 21.00 -6.55 15.87
CA ASP A 434 20.09 -7.50 16.53
C ASP A 434 19.98 -7.20 18.02
N TYR A 435 21.11 -6.92 18.69
CA TYR A 435 21.13 -6.49 20.08
C TYR A 435 20.48 -5.11 20.27
N TRP A 436 20.85 -4.13 19.44
CA TRP A 436 20.37 -2.76 19.56
C TRP A 436 18.86 -2.66 19.38
N ALA A 437 18.28 -3.43 18.46
CA ALA A 437 16.84 -3.46 18.24
C ALA A 437 16.05 -3.84 19.50
N VAL A 438 16.54 -4.82 20.27
CA VAL A 438 15.92 -5.23 21.53
C VAL A 438 16.28 -4.28 22.68
N ALA A 439 17.52 -3.81 22.74
CA ALA A 439 17.98 -2.91 23.80
C ALA A 439 17.27 -1.54 23.77
N GLN A 440 16.80 -1.09 22.60
CA GLN A 440 16.05 0.16 22.45
C GLN A 440 14.71 0.14 23.18
N GLU A 441 14.03 -1.00 23.24
CA GLU A 441 12.75 -1.16 23.96
C GLU A 441 12.92 -0.99 25.47
N TYR A 442 14.13 -1.25 25.99
CA TYR A 442 14.45 -1.26 27.41
C TYR A 442 15.38 -0.11 27.83
N GLU A 443 15.54 0.94 27.01
CA GLU A 443 16.49 2.03 27.26
C GLU A 443 16.31 2.70 28.63
N VAL A 444 15.06 2.83 29.08
CA VAL A 444 14.69 3.44 30.36
C VAL A 444 15.25 2.69 31.58
N ILE A 445 15.44 1.37 31.47
CA ILE A 445 15.98 0.50 32.53
C ILE A 445 17.37 -0.02 32.18
N LYS A 446 18.09 0.68 31.29
CA LYS A 446 19.42 0.28 30.82
C LYS A 446 20.38 -0.02 31.95
N HIS A 447 20.51 0.89 32.91
CA HIS A 447 21.42 0.71 34.04
C HIS A 447 21.09 -0.54 34.85
N ASP A 448 19.79 -0.85 34.98
CA ASP A 448 19.31 -1.94 35.83
C ASP A 448 19.54 -3.31 35.19
N TYR A 449 19.18 -3.50 33.91
CA TYR A 449 19.46 -4.78 33.25
C TYR A 449 20.95 -4.99 33.01
N TRP A 450 21.75 -3.92 32.83
CA TRP A 450 23.20 -4.06 32.63
C TRP A 450 23.90 -4.61 33.87
N ALA A 451 23.36 -4.34 35.05
CA ALA A 451 23.88 -4.87 36.32
C ALA A 451 23.60 -6.38 36.49
N GLU A 452 22.61 -6.93 35.77
CA GLU A 452 22.20 -8.34 35.83
C GLU A 452 22.87 -9.20 34.74
N LEU A 453 23.53 -8.56 33.76
CA LEU A 453 24.31 -9.24 32.74
C LEU A 453 25.67 -9.68 33.31
N THR A 454 26.14 -10.83 32.85
CA THR A 454 27.47 -11.34 33.20
C THR A 454 28.57 -10.51 32.55
N THR A 455 29.79 -10.60 33.10
CA THR A 455 30.97 -9.97 32.50
C THR A 455 31.21 -10.43 31.07
N GLN A 456 30.94 -11.70 30.75
CA GLN A 456 31.07 -12.25 29.39
C GLN A 456 30.04 -11.65 28.43
N GLU A 457 28.78 -11.51 28.86
CA GLU A 457 27.71 -10.91 28.06
C GLU A 457 27.99 -9.43 27.78
N THR A 458 28.45 -8.68 28.79
CA THR A 458 28.81 -7.27 28.64
C THR A 458 30.04 -7.09 27.75
N GLU A 459 31.07 -7.92 27.88
CA GLU A 459 32.22 -7.95 26.97
C GLU A 459 31.79 -8.24 25.51
N LEU A 460 30.89 -9.22 25.30
CA LEU A 460 30.36 -9.54 23.98
C LEU A 460 29.60 -8.36 23.37
N ILE A 461 28.74 -7.69 24.14
CA ILE A 461 28.04 -6.47 23.69
C ILE A 461 29.04 -5.40 23.27
N THR A 462 30.09 -5.15 24.06
CA THR A 462 31.12 -4.16 23.71
C THR A 462 31.93 -4.56 22.47
N ALA A 463 32.21 -5.87 22.29
CA ALA A 463 32.87 -6.39 21.09
C ALA A 463 32.01 -6.22 19.84
N LEU A 464 30.69 -6.47 19.93
CA LEU A 464 29.74 -6.22 18.85
C LEU A 464 29.67 -4.73 18.50
N GLN A 465 29.66 -3.85 19.49
CA GLN A 465 29.69 -2.41 19.28
C GLN A 465 30.98 -1.96 18.58
N ASN A 466 32.13 -2.48 18.99
CA ASN A 466 33.41 -2.16 18.36
C ASN A 466 33.50 -2.73 16.94
N ALA A 467 32.96 -3.92 16.69
CA ALA A 467 32.91 -4.54 15.37
C ALA A 467 31.99 -3.77 14.41
N SER A 468 30.92 -3.13 14.89
CA SER A 468 30.05 -2.27 14.06
C SER A 468 30.66 -0.89 13.78
N LEU A 469 31.57 -0.42 14.65
CA LEU A 469 32.30 0.84 14.48
C LEU A 469 33.53 0.71 13.57
N GLN A 470 34.03 -0.52 13.32
CA GLN A 470 35.11 -0.74 12.35
C GLN A 470 34.56 -0.70 10.92
N PRO A 471 35.14 0.11 10.00
CA PRO A 471 34.75 0.07 8.60
C PRO A 471 35.01 -1.33 8.04
N ARG A 472 34.05 -1.89 7.31
CA ARG A 472 34.24 -3.15 6.58
C ARG A 472 35.49 -3.02 5.70
N THR A 473 36.55 -3.76 6.01
CA THR A 473 37.75 -3.82 5.16
C THR A 473 37.48 -4.80 4.03
N ILE A 474 37.80 -4.40 2.79
CA ILE A 474 37.74 -5.29 1.63
C ILE A 474 38.79 -6.40 1.82
N GLY A 475 38.36 -7.66 1.81
CA GLY A 475 39.23 -8.84 1.96
C GLY A 475 38.76 -10.00 1.07
N VAL A 476 39.45 -11.14 1.14
CA VAL A 476 39.14 -12.34 0.34
C VAL A 476 37.66 -12.74 0.45
N GLY A 477 37.01 -12.98 -0.70
CA GLY A 477 35.58 -13.28 -0.83
C GLY A 477 34.66 -12.05 -0.88
N SER A 478 35.20 -10.83 -0.74
CA SER A 478 34.39 -9.60 -0.88
C SER A 478 34.00 -9.37 -2.34
N ILE A 479 32.74 -8.98 -2.56
CA ILE A 479 32.26 -8.54 -3.87
C ILE A 479 32.56 -7.05 -4.01
N VAL A 480 33.36 -6.72 -5.01
CA VAL A 480 33.91 -5.38 -5.22
C VAL A 480 33.56 -4.82 -6.59
N ALA A 481 33.63 -3.50 -6.68
CA ALA A 481 33.57 -2.72 -7.90
C ALA A 481 34.73 -1.70 -7.90
N HIS A 482 35.05 -1.14 -9.06
CA HIS A 482 35.99 -0.02 -9.15
C HIS A 482 35.48 1.20 -8.38
N ALA A 483 36.40 1.88 -7.67
CA ALA A 483 36.12 3.10 -6.91
C ALA A 483 35.92 4.33 -7.81
N ASP A 484 36.50 4.34 -9.02
CA ASP A 484 36.36 5.43 -9.99
C ASP A 484 34.91 5.54 -10.51
N PRO A 485 34.20 6.65 -10.23
CA PRO A 485 32.83 6.87 -10.67
C PRO A 485 32.69 7.11 -12.18
N TYR A 486 33.76 7.29 -12.95
CA TYR A 486 33.72 7.42 -14.42
C TYR A 486 34.01 6.11 -15.15
N ARG A 487 34.56 5.11 -14.45
CA ARG A 487 34.69 3.73 -14.94
C ARG A 487 33.35 2.96 -14.90
N THR A 488 32.31 3.60 -14.35
CA THR A 488 30.94 3.11 -14.12
C THR A 488 30.11 2.78 -15.35
N LEU A 489 30.61 3.02 -16.57
CA LEU A 489 29.94 2.56 -17.79
C LEU A 489 29.94 1.03 -17.92
N TYR A 490 30.74 0.34 -17.11
CA TYR A 490 30.69 -1.10 -16.94
C TYR A 490 30.33 -1.41 -15.48
N VAL A 491 29.16 -2.01 -15.26
CA VAL A 491 28.73 -2.57 -13.97
C VAL A 491 29.56 -3.83 -13.71
N GLU A 492 30.86 -3.66 -13.50
CA GLU A 492 31.80 -4.76 -13.32
C GLU A 492 31.71 -5.23 -11.88
N ARG A 493 31.15 -6.43 -11.71
CA ARG A 493 31.13 -7.18 -10.46
C ARG A 493 32.38 -8.05 -10.41
N GLY A 494 33.16 -7.92 -9.35
CA GLY A 494 34.37 -8.71 -9.13
C GLY A 494 34.39 -9.34 -7.75
N GLU A 495 35.12 -10.43 -7.61
CA GLU A 495 35.33 -11.13 -6.34
C GLU A 495 36.83 -11.10 -5.99
N VAL A 496 37.15 -10.72 -4.75
CA VAL A 496 38.54 -10.75 -4.26
C VAL A 496 38.94 -12.21 -4.00
N VAL A 497 39.91 -12.72 -4.76
CA VAL A 497 40.38 -14.12 -4.69
C VAL A 497 41.56 -14.29 -3.75
N GLU A 498 42.40 -13.26 -3.61
CA GLU A 498 43.60 -13.31 -2.76
C GLU A 498 43.89 -11.92 -2.18
N ASP A 499 44.37 -11.89 -0.94
CA ASP A 499 44.72 -10.67 -0.20
C ASP A 499 46.21 -10.67 0.07
N LEU A 500 46.93 -9.72 -0.54
CA LEU A 500 48.38 -9.54 -0.41
C LEU A 500 48.72 -8.42 0.58
N GLY A 501 47.76 -7.99 1.41
CA GLY A 501 47.92 -6.91 2.38
C GLY A 501 47.43 -5.58 1.82
N GLU A 502 48.31 -4.79 1.19
CA GLU A 502 47.93 -3.50 0.58
C GLU A 502 47.27 -3.67 -0.80
N GLU A 503 47.63 -4.76 -1.50
CA GLU A 503 47.08 -5.13 -2.81
C GLU A 503 46.12 -6.32 -2.68
N LEU A 504 45.06 -6.30 -3.48
CA LEU A 504 44.04 -7.34 -3.59
C LEU A 504 44.01 -7.87 -5.02
N ILE A 505 43.86 -9.19 -5.16
CA ILE A 505 43.68 -9.85 -6.45
C ILE A 505 42.18 -10.04 -6.68
N VAL A 506 41.64 -9.43 -7.73
CA VAL A 506 40.21 -9.49 -8.07
C VAL A 506 39.98 -10.26 -9.36
N ALA A 507 39.02 -11.18 -9.33
CA ALA A 507 38.48 -11.85 -10.51
C ALA A 507 37.17 -11.18 -10.93
N TRP A 508 37.14 -10.60 -12.13
CA TRP A 508 35.95 -9.93 -12.65
C TRP A 508 35.01 -10.89 -13.39
N ASP A 509 33.70 -10.75 -13.16
CA ASP A 509 32.66 -11.64 -13.71
C ASP A 509 32.65 -11.68 -15.25
N HIS A 510 33.00 -10.57 -15.92
CA HIS A 510 33.01 -10.49 -17.39
C HIS A 510 34.16 -11.27 -18.06
N TRP A 511 35.12 -11.80 -17.28
CA TRP A 511 36.20 -12.66 -17.76
C TRP A 511 35.96 -14.15 -17.51
N ARG A 512 34.74 -14.56 -17.13
CA ARG A 512 34.41 -15.98 -16.88
C ARG A 512 34.76 -16.94 -18.03
N ASN A 513 34.78 -16.45 -19.27
CA ASN A 513 35.06 -17.25 -20.47
C ASN A 513 36.54 -17.18 -20.91
N GLU A 514 37.32 -16.24 -20.39
CA GLU A 514 38.77 -16.17 -20.58
C GLU A 514 39.45 -16.71 -19.33
N SER A 515 39.97 -17.92 -19.40
CA SER A 515 40.62 -18.61 -18.27
C SER A 515 41.58 -17.69 -17.49
N LYS A 516 41.13 -17.26 -16.31
CA LYS A 516 41.89 -16.63 -15.20
C LYS A 516 42.72 -15.40 -15.59
N LYS A 517 42.08 -14.30 -15.99
CA LYS A 517 42.66 -12.98 -15.71
C LYS A 517 42.25 -12.56 -14.30
N THR A 518 43.21 -12.50 -13.41
CA THR A 518 43.06 -11.92 -12.08
C THR A 518 44.00 -10.73 -12.01
N ASP A 519 43.44 -9.54 -11.81
CA ASP A 519 44.22 -8.30 -11.78
C ASP A 519 44.45 -7.86 -10.34
N ARG A 520 45.58 -7.18 -10.12
CA ARG A 520 45.96 -6.61 -8.82
C ARG A 520 45.44 -5.19 -8.73
N TYR A 521 44.81 -4.86 -7.60
CA TYR A 521 44.30 -3.54 -7.29
C TYR A 521 44.69 -3.16 -5.88
N PHE A 522 44.93 -1.88 -5.63
CA PHE A 522 45.05 -1.41 -4.26
C PHE A 522 43.67 -1.33 -3.59
N ARG A 523 43.63 -1.44 -2.26
CA ARG A 523 42.36 -1.43 -1.52
C ARG A 523 41.54 -0.16 -1.70
N ASP A 524 42.19 0.98 -1.96
CA ASP A 524 41.60 2.29 -2.22
C ASP A 524 41.06 2.45 -3.64
N GLU A 525 41.49 1.61 -4.58
CA GLU A 525 40.95 1.55 -5.95
C GLU A 525 39.63 0.76 -6.03
N LEU A 526 39.25 0.08 -4.95
CA LEU A 526 38.09 -0.79 -4.88
C LEU A 526 37.06 -0.24 -3.88
N ARG A 527 35.78 -0.52 -4.16
CA ARG A 527 34.66 -0.30 -3.24
C ARG A 527 33.78 -1.55 -3.18
N PHE A 528 32.98 -1.69 -2.13
CA PHE A 528 31.97 -2.75 -2.11
C PHE A 528 30.97 -2.56 -3.25
N TRP A 529 30.66 -3.65 -3.94
CA TRP A 529 29.63 -3.65 -4.96
C TRP A 529 28.26 -3.42 -4.31
N GLN A 530 27.51 -2.43 -4.80
CA GLN A 530 26.14 -2.14 -4.37
C GLN A 530 25.18 -2.52 -5.51
N PRO A 531 24.22 -3.44 -5.30
CA PRO A 531 23.15 -3.65 -6.25
C PRO A 531 22.29 -2.39 -6.32
N GLN A 532 22.10 -1.83 -7.52
CA GLN A 532 21.03 -0.85 -7.77
C GLN A 532 19.72 -1.56 -8.04
#